data_AF-A0A7R9HU36-F1
#
_entry.id   AF-A0A7R9HU36-F1
#
_cell.length_a   1.000
_cell.length_b   1.000
_cell.length_c   1.000
_cell.angle_alpha   90.00
_cell.angle_beta   90.00
_cell.angle_gamma   90.00
#
_symmetry.space_group_name_H-M   'P 1'
#
loop_
_entity.id
_entity.type
_entity.pdbx_description
1 polymer ?
#
loop_
_entity_poly.entity_id
_entity_poly.type
_entity_poly.pdbx_seq_one_letter_code
_entity_poly.pdbx_strand_id
1 'polypeptide(L)'
;MSAVAVLGEDVNRPHHEDLHKINKTRQITYVKLEGDVASKLDTLFGVEGSLVEVNPGRVLMPPQYQDIGDRILSLPVRPDDVWLVSYPRTGQSLQHILAQVSPYNTSSH
;
A
#
# COMPACT_ATOMS: atom_id res chain seq x y z
N MET A 1 -11.17 -2.35 -15.64
CA MET A 1 -10.12 -2.93 -14.78
C MET A 1 -10.72 -3.11 -13.39
N SER A 2 -10.64 -4.32 -12.84
CA SER A 2 -11.47 -4.77 -11.71
C SER A 2 -11.16 -3.99 -10.43
N ALA A 3 -12.15 -3.29 -9.88
CA ALA A 3 -12.13 -2.84 -8.50
C ALA A 3 -12.72 -3.97 -7.65
N VAL A 4 -11.89 -4.61 -6.81
CA VAL A 4 -12.40 -5.50 -5.79
C VAL A 4 -12.88 -4.62 -4.64
N ALA A 5 -14.14 -4.24 -4.67
CA ALA A 5 -14.83 -3.82 -3.47
C ALA A 5 -15.11 -5.11 -2.69
N VAL A 6 -14.38 -5.36 -1.60
CA VAL A 6 -14.79 -6.37 -0.61
C VAL A 6 -15.99 -5.78 0.13
N LEU A 7 -17.13 -5.73 -0.56
CA LEU A 7 -18.42 -5.48 0.06
C LEU A 7 -18.71 -6.73 0.88
N GLY A 8 -18.85 -6.52 2.18
CA GLY A 8 -19.03 -7.59 3.14
C GLY A 8 -20.24 -8.43 2.80
N GLU A 9 -20.00 -9.71 2.53
CA GLU A 9 -20.75 -10.85 3.08
C GLU A 9 -20.02 -12.14 2.67
N ASP A 10 -19.79 -13.01 3.66
CA ASP A 10 -19.26 -14.37 3.58
C ASP A 10 -17.95 -14.68 2.83
N VAL A 11 -16.83 -14.29 3.46
CA VAL A 11 -15.60 -15.07 3.36
C VAL A 11 -15.05 -15.23 4.78
N ASN A 12 -14.90 -16.48 5.21
CA ASN A 12 -14.31 -16.93 6.47
C ASN A 12 -13.18 -15.99 6.93
N ARG A 13 -13.50 -15.07 7.86
CA ARG A 13 -12.56 -14.03 8.30
C ARG A 13 -11.59 -14.70 9.27
N PRO A 14 -10.28 -14.76 8.97
CA PRO A 14 -9.31 -15.23 9.95
C PRO A 14 -9.46 -14.38 11.22
N HIS A 15 -9.41 -15.01 12.39
CA HIS A 15 -9.53 -14.30 13.66
C HIS A 15 -8.45 -13.21 13.74
N HIS A 16 -8.72 -12.07 14.40
CA HIS A 16 -7.80 -10.92 14.46
C HIS A 16 -6.38 -11.28 14.93
N GLU A 17 -6.28 -12.31 15.78
CA GLU A 17 -5.00 -12.88 16.22
C GLU A 17 -4.22 -13.61 15.10
N ASP A 18 -4.93 -14.19 14.13
CA ASP A 18 -4.33 -14.90 12.99
C ASP A 18 -3.75 -13.90 11.98
N LEU A 19 -4.38 -12.73 11.79
CA LEU A 19 -3.83 -11.66 10.93
C LEU A 19 -2.51 -11.11 11.49
N HIS A 20 -2.42 -10.94 12.82
CA HIS A 20 -1.19 -10.55 13.48
C HIS A 20 -0.09 -11.61 13.31
N LYS A 21 -0.43 -12.90 13.39
CA LYS A 21 0.52 -13.99 13.13
C LYS A 21 0.96 -14.05 11.66
N ILE A 22 0.06 -13.83 10.70
CA ILE A 22 0.36 -13.83 9.26
C ILE A 22 1.30 -12.67 8.88
N ASN A 23 1.01 -11.45 9.35
CA ASN A 23 1.84 -10.27 9.06
C ASN A 23 3.20 -10.32 9.75
N LYS A 24 3.28 -10.84 10.98
CA LYS A 24 4.55 -10.95 11.72
C LYS A 24 5.57 -11.88 11.06
N THR A 25 5.12 -12.78 10.16
CA THR A 25 5.97 -13.82 9.56
C THR A 25 6.52 -13.45 8.18
N ARG A 26 6.03 -12.38 7.53
CA ARG A 26 6.49 -11.99 6.19
C ARG A 26 7.67 -11.03 6.28
N GLN A 27 8.88 -11.55 6.06
CA GLN A 27 10.07 -10.72 5.86
C GLN A 27 9.98 -10.04 4.49
N ILE A 28 10.02 -8.71 4.46
CA ILE A 28 10.20 -7.94 3.23
C ILE A 28 11.70 -7.87 2.92
N THR A 29 12.04 -8.08 1.66
CA THR A 29 13.42 -7.91 1.17
C THR A 29 13.46 -6.83 0.10
N TYR A 30 14.52 -6.03 0.12
CA TYR A 30 14.76 -4.96 -0.83
C TYR A 30 15.98 -5.29 -1.67
N VAL A 31 15.83 -5.23 -2.99
CA VAL A 31 16.89 -5.56 -3.94
C VAL A 31 17.15 -4.35 -4.83
N LYS A 32 18.42 -3.98 -4.99
CA LYS A 32 18.81 -2.92 -5.94
C LYS A 32 18.59 -3.42 -7.36
N LEU A 33 18.02 -2.56 -8.21
CA LEU A 33 17.86 -2.87 -9.63
C LEU A 33 19.23 -2.79 -10.33
N GLU A 34 19.48 -3.73 -11.23
CA GLU A 34 20.71 -3.80 -12.02
C GLU A 34 20.41 -3.91 -13.52
N GLY A 35 21.41 -3.58 -14.35
CA GLY A 35 21.35 -3.70 -15.81
C GLY A 35 20.61 -2.57 -16.53
N ASP A 36 20.29 -2.79 -17.81
CA ASP A 36 19.75 -1.78 -18.71
C ASP A 36 18.44 -1.15 -18.23
N VAL A 37 17.63 -1.90 -17.50
CA VAL A 37 16.36 -1.41 -16.95
C VAL A 37 16.62 -0.39 -15.85
N ALA A 38 17.57 -0.64 -14.96
CA ALA A 38 17.96 0.30 -13.91
C ALA A 38 18.47 1.60 -14.52
N SER A 39 19.38 1.53 -15.51
CA SER A 39 19.92 2.72 -16.18
C SER A 39 18.84 3.55 -16.91
N LYS A 40 17.87 2.89 -17.53
CA LYS A 40 16.72 3.58 -18.15
C LYS A 40 15.86 4.28 -17.11
N LEU A 41 15.55 3.62 -16.00
CA LEU A 41 14.76 4.21 -14.92
C LEU A 41 15.49 5.40 -14.28
N ASP A 42 16.78 5.26 -14.01
CA ASP A 42 17.59 6.33 -13.45
C ASP A 42 17.67 7.54 -14.39
N THR A 43 17.73 7.31 -15.70
CA THR A 43 17.64 8.38 -16.71
C THR A 43 16.27 9.04 -16.73
N LEU A 44 15.19 8.26 -16.63
CA LEU A 44 13.81 8.76 -16.62
C LEU A 44 13.51 9.62 -15.37
N PHE A 45 14.02 9.22 -14.22
CA PHE A 45 13.82 9.94 -12.95
C PHE A 45 14.92 10.96 -12.65
N GLY A 46 16.03 10.95 -13.41
CA GLY A 46 17.17 11.86 -13.23
C GLY A 46 17.99 11.61 -11.96
N VAL A 47 17.84 10.44 -11.34
CA VAL A 47 18.48 10.08 -10.07
C VAL A 47 18.97 8.63 -10.14
N GLU A 48 20.21 8.38 -9.75
CA GLU A 48 20.78 7.04 -9.69
C GLU A 48 20.15 6.23 -8.54
N GLY A 49 19.81 4.97 -8.79
CA GLY A 49 19.13 4.13 -7.80
C GLY A 49 17.72 4.63 -7.47
N SER A 50 17.04 5.18 -8.48
CA SER A 50 15.71 5.79 -8.36
C SER A 50 14.65 4.85 -7.75
N LEU A 51 14.78 3.54 -7.97
CA LEU A 51 13.85 2.51 -7.53
C LEU A 51 14.58 1.26 -7.02
N VAL A 52 13.95 0.58 -6.07
CA VAL A 52 14.31 -0.76 -5.59
C VAL A 52 13.17 -1.75 -5.83
N GLU A 53 13.50 -3.02 -6.00
CA GLU A 53 12.53 -4.09 -6.04
C GLU A 53 12.22 -4.59 -4.61
N VAL A 54 10.93 -4.57 -4.26
CA VAL A 54 10.40 -5.03 -2.98
C VAL A 54 9.78 -6.40 -3.15
N ASN A 55 10.20 -7.35 -2.31
CA ASN A 55 9.73 -8.73 -2.33
C ASN A 55 9.19 -9.16 -0.95
N PRO A 56 8.15 -10.02 -0.89
CA PRO A 56 7.48 -10.68 -2.00
C PRO A 56 6.51 -9.74 -2.74
N GLY A 57 6.50 -9.79 -4.09
CA GLY A 57 5.54 -9.03 -4.91
C GLY A 57 6.14 -8.37 -6.15
N ARG A 58 7.48 -8.32 -6.26
CA ARG A 58 8.21 -7.71 -7.39
C ARG A 58 7.74 -6.29 -7.69
N VAL A 59 7.49 -5.51 -6.63
CA VAL A 59 7.01 -4.13 -6.74
C VAL A 59 8.20 -3.18 -6.77
N LEU A 60 8.19 -2.23 -7.69
CA LEU A 60 9.20 -1.17 -7.74
C LEU A 60 8.77 0.01 -6.86
N MET A 61 9.65 0.44 -5.97
CA MET A 61 9.37 1.51 -5.01
C MET A 61 10.60 2.40 -4.80
N PRO A 62 10.41 3.71 -4.55
CA PRO A 62 11.52 4.58 -4.16
C PRO A 62 12.24 4.07 -2.89
N PRO A 63 13.58 4.13 -2.81
CA PRO A 63 14.34 3.58 -1.69
C PRO A 63 13.95 4.14 -0.32
N GLN A 64 13.53 5.40 -0.24
CA GLN A 64 13.12 6.07 1.01
C GLN A 64 11.98 5.38 1.77
N TYR A 65 11.20 4.52 1.11
CA TYR A 65 10.12 3.78 1.76
C TYR A 65 10.61 2.54 2.53
N GLN A 66 11.88 2.15 2.38
CA GLN A 66 12.51 1.08 3.16
C GLN A 66 12.47 1.42 4.66
N ASP A 67 12.75 2.67 5.01
CA ASP A 67 12.84 3.16 6.39
C ASP A 67 11.51 3.07 7.16
N ILE A 68 10.38 3.00 6.45
CA ILE A 68 9.05 2.90 7.05
C ILE A 68 8.35 1.57 6.79
N GLY A 69 8.95 0.65 6.03
CA GLY A 69 8.32 -0.62 5.64
C GLY A 69 7.88 -1.44 6.84
N ASP A 70 8.77 -1.66 7.80
CA ASP A 70 8.49 -2.41 9.03
C ASP A 70 7.41 -1.72 9.87
N ARG A 71 7.44 -0.39 9.94
CA ARG A 71 6.45 0.40 10.67
C ARG A 71 5.07 0.22 10.08
N ILE A 72 4.94 0.29 8.75
CA ILE A 72 3.68 0.07 8.03
C ILE A 72 3.16 -1.35 8.27
N LEU A 73 4.03 -2.37 8.21
CA LEU A 73 3.65 -3.76 8.49
C LEU A 73 3.18 -3.98 9.93
N SER A 74 3.77 -3.26 10.87
CA SER A 74 3.40 -3.31 12.30
C SER A 74 2.23 -2.40 12.68
N LEU A 75 1.61 -1.69 11.74
CA LEU A 75 0.52 -0.78 12.05
C LEU A 75 -0.64 -1.54 12.72
N PRO A 76 -1.12 -1.07 13.89
CA PRO A 76 -2.25 -1.71 14.56
C PRO A 76 -3.52 -1.45 13.74
N VAL A 77 -4.08 -2.51 13.16
CA VAL A 77 -5.34 -2.44 12.40
C VAL A 77 -6.52 -2.60 13.35
N ARG A 78 -7.46 -1.65 13.30
CA ARG A 78 -8.69 -1.64 14.08
C ARG A 78 -9.88 -2.13 13.26
N PRO A 79 -10.93 -2.68 13.89
CA PRO A 79 -12.11 -3.17 13.18
C PRO A 79 -12.91 -2.11 12.41
N ASP A 80 -12.77 -0.85 12.80
CA ASP A 80 -13.45 0.32 12.24
C ASP A 80 -12.62 1.07 11.18
N ASP A 81 -11.39 0.61 10.89
CA ASP A 81 -10.55 1.23 9.87
C ASP A 81 -11.09 0.95 8.46
N VAL A 82 -11.31 2.02 7.69
CA VAL A 82 -11.73 1.94 6.29
C VAL A 82 -10.54 2.29 5.38
N TRP A 83 -10.15 1.35 4.52
CA TRP A 83 -9.01 1.51 3.61
C TRP A 83 -9.48 1.67 2.18
N LEU A 84 -8.92 2.66 1.47
CA LEU A 84 -9.02 2.75 0.02
C LEU A 84 -7.64 2.45 -0.59
N VAL A 85 -7.53 1.32 -1.29
CA VAL A 85 -6.29 0.88 -1.95
C VAL A 85 -6.49 0.90 -3.46
N SER A 86 -5.60 1.59 -4.19
CA SER A 86 -5.64 1.62 -5.65
C SER A 86 -4.25 1.86 -6.23
N TYR A 87 -4.03 1.42 -7.46
CA TYR A 87 -2.84 1.83 -8.22
C TYR A 87 -2.94 3.33 -8.56
N PRO A 88 -1.83 4.10 -8.54
CA PRO A 88 -1.85 5.52 -8.84
C PRO A 88 -2.58 5.83 -10.16
N ARG A 89 -3.33 6.95 -10.17
CA ARG A 89 -4.15 7.44 -11.30
C ARG A 89 -5.40 6.62 -11.63
N THR A 90 -5.71 5.55 -10.90
CA THR A 90 -6.93 4.74 -11.13
C THR A 90 -8.07 5.03 -10.13
N GLY A 91 -7.83 5.82 -9.07
CA GLY A 91 -8.80 6.05 -7.98
C GLY A 91 -8.98 7.50 -7.49
N GLN A 92 -8.36 8.50 -8.12
CA GLN A 92 -8.44 9.89 -7.64
C GLN A 92 -9.86 10.48 -7.71
N SER A 93 -10.70 9.99 -8.62
CA SER A 93 -12.12 10.35 -8.67
C SER A 93 -12.92 9.78 -7.50
N LEU A 94 -12.57 8.59 -6.99
CA LEU A 94 -13.26 7.94 -5.87
C LEU A 94 -12.92 8.57 -4.52
N GLN A 95 -11.67 9.06 -4.34
CA GLN A 95 -11.28 9.79 -3.13
C GLN A 95 -12.14 11.03 -2.89
N HIS A 96 -12.44 11.79 -3.95
CA HIS A 96 -13.30 12.97 -3.87
C HIS A 96 -14.73 12.60 -3.42
N ILE A 97 -15.25 11.46 -3.90
CA ILE A 97 -16.60 10.99 -3.55
C ILE A 97 -16.65 10.47 -2.11
N LEU A 98 -15.66 9.70 -1.65
CA LEU A 98 -15.63 9.22 -0.27
C LEU A 98 -15.54 10.36 0.75
N ALA A 99 -14.81 11.44 0.43
CA ALA A 99 -14.76 12.63 1.27
C ALA A 99 -16.13 13.32 1.43
N GLN A 100 -17.04 13.16 0.46
CA GLN A 100 -18.39 13.74 0.50
C GLN A 100 -19.42 12.84 1.21
N VAL A 101 -19.14 11.53 1.33
CA VAL A 101 -20.06 10.55 1.94
C VAL A 101 -19.74 10.29 3.41
N SER A 102 -18.56 10.69 3.91
CA SER A 102 -18.23 10.58 5.34
C SER A 102 -19.07 11.55 6.17
N PRO A 103 -19.95 11.08 7.08
CA PRO A 103 -20.88 11.93 7.83
C PRO A 103 -20.23 12.67 9.02
N TYR A 104 -18.90 12.66 9.16
CA TYR A 104 -18.21 13.32 10.26
C TYR A 104 -17.34 14.49 9.75
N ASN A 105 -17.96 15.68 9.69
CA ASN A 105 -17.51 16.92 10.34
C ASN A 105 -17.91 18.18 9.55
N THR A 106 -19.14 18.65 9.79
CA THR A 106 -19.45 20.08 9.77
C THR A 106 -20.28 20.40 11.01
N SER A 107 -19.66 20.43 12.18
CA SER A 107 -20.21 21.03 13.40
C SER A 107 -19.13 21.19 14.46
N SER A 108 -18.44 22.34 14.50
CA SER A 108 -18.39 23.23 15.68
C SER A 108 -17.27 24.28 15.58
N HIS A 109 -17.72 25.55 15.66
CA HIS A 109 -17.03 26.84 15.89
C HIS A 109 -16.23 27.49 14.76
#